data_AF-A0A3C0JR88-F1
#
_entry.id   AF-A0A3C0JR88-F1
#
_cell.length_a   1.000
_cell.length_b   1.000
_cell.length_c   1.000
_cell.angle_alpha   90.00
_cell.angle_beta   90.00
_cell.angle_gamma   90.00
#
_symmetry.space_group_name_H-M   'P 1'
#
loop_
_entity.id
_entity.type
_entity.pdbx_description
1 polymer ?
#
loop_
_entity_poly.entity_id
_entity_poly.type
_entity_poly.pdbx_seq_one_letter_code
_entity_poly.pdbx_strand_id
1 'polypeptide(L)' 'MGIGPGWLAIQRIVDNHVEIYFVTPEHNRSLAGSLAPYTNVHIPLGPEWNKAKEKAWDLEVQERYGLPDGTD' A
#
# COMPACT_ATOMS: atom_id res chain seq x y z
N MET A 1 4.96 18.08 -7.99
CA MET A 1 4.85 17.08 -6.90
C MET A 1 6.00 17.34 -5.93
N GLY A 2 5.73 17.53 -4.65
CA GLY A 2 6.71 17.90 -3.63
C GLY A 2 6.07 17.96 -2.24
N ILE A 3 6.88 18.17 -1.21
CA ILE A 3 6.44 18.35 0.19
C ILE A 3 5.62 19.63 0.28
N GLY A 4 4.48 19.58 0.98
CA GLY A 4 3.56 20.70 1.10
C GLY A 4 3.26 21.12 2.53
N PRO A 5 2.58 22.25 2.73
CA PRO A 5 2.10 22.67 4.05
C PRO A 5 1.24 21.57 4.71
N GLY A 6 1.40 21.39 6.03
CA GLY A 6 0.63 20.43 6.83
C GLY A 6 1.19 19.00 6.86
N TRP A 7 2.32 18.73 6.22
CA TRP A 7 2.99 17.43 6.31
C TRP A 7 3.77 17.31 7.61
N LEU A 8 3.76 16.13 8.21
CA LEU A 8 4.57 15.80 9.38
C LEU A 8 5.93 15.27 8.92
N ALA A 9 7.01 15.94 9.33
CA ALA A 9 8.37 15.47 9.11
C ALA A 9 8.83 14.65 10.33
N ILE A 10 9.18 13.39 10.11
CA ILE A 10 9.73 12.50 11.13
C ILE A 10 11.22 12.35 10.84
N GLN A 11 12.05 12.75 11.80
CA GLN A 11 13.49 12.62 11.71
C GLN A 11 13.96 11.44 12.57
N ARG A 12 14.84 10.62 12.01
CA ARG A 12 15.49 9.51 12.72
C ARG A 12 16.99 9.51 12.44
N ILE A 13 17.80 9.25 13.46
CA ILE A 13 19.22 8.93 13.29
C ILE A 13 19.33 7.42 13.13
N VAL A 14 19.93 6.97 12.03
CA VAL A 14 20.21 5.57 11.73
C VAL A 14 21.69 5.46 11.41
N ASP A 15 22.41 4.66 12.21
CA ASP A 15 23.86 4.52 12.15
C ASP A 15 24.59 5.87 12.21
N ASN A 16 25.09 6.38 11.07
CA ASN A 16 25.73 7.70 10.98
C ASN A 16 24.92 8.76 10.21
N HIS A 17 23.80 8.39 9.59
CA HIS A 17 23.02 9.30 8.76
C HIS A 17 21.67 9.67 9.39
N VAL A 18 21.11 10.75 8.87
CA VAL A 18 19.77 11.23 9.20
C VAL A 18 18.81 10.78 8.11
N GLU A 19 17.74 10.10 8.50
CA GLU A 19 16.61 9.80 7.64
C GLU A 19 15.46 10.75 7.97
N ILE A 20 14.84 11.33 6.94
CA ILE A 20 13.67 12.19 7.07
C ILE A 20 12.52 11.60 6.27
N TYR A 21 11.44 11.27 6.97
CA TYR A 21 10.21 10.78 6.39
C TYR A 21 9.15 11.86 6.42
N PHE A 22 8.44 12.06 5.31
CA PHE A 22 7.36 13.04 5.22
C PHE A 22 6.02 12.30 5.14
N VAL A 23 5.20 12.46 6.18
CA VAL A 23 3.86 11.90 6.25
C VAL A 23 2.87 12.95 5.76
N THR A 24 2.06 12.59 4.77
CA THR A 24 1.04 13.46 4.20
C THR A 24 -0.11 13.65 5.19
N PRO A 25 -0.71 14.85 5.28
CA PRO A 25 -2.01 14.99 5.93
C PRO A 25 -3.08 14.24 5.12
N GLU A 26 -4.27 14.04 5.72
CA GLU A 26 -5.43 13.54 4.98
C GLU A 26 -5.64 14.37 3.70
N HIS A 27 -5.75 13.69 2.57
CA HIS A 27 -5.78 14.31 1.26
C HIS A 27 -6.43 13.37 0.26
N ASN A 28 -7.08 13.92 -0.78
CA ASN A 28 -7.72 13.16 -1.85
C ASN A 28 -6.97 13.32 -3.19
N ARG A 29 -5.65 13.53 -3.14
CA ARG A 29 -4.83 13.84 -4.34
C ARG A 29 -4.02 12.64 -4.84
N SER A 30 -3.79 11.65 -3.99
CA SER A 30 -3.14 10.40 -4.32
C SER A 30 -4.15 9.26 -4.24
N LEU A 31 -3.94 8.17 -4.96
CA LEU A 31 -4.80 6.99 -4.87
C LEU A 31 -4.93 6.49 -3.42
N ALA A 32 -3.82 6.46 -2.68
CA ALA A 32 -3.81 6.09 -1.26
C ALA A 32 -4.69 7.02 -0.41
N GLY A 33 -4.58 8.34 -0.62
CA GLY A 33 -5.38 9.31 0.10
C GLY A 33 -6.87 9.28 -0.26
N SER A 34 -7.20 9.12 -1.54
CA SER A 34 -8.57 8.98 -2.04
C SER A 34 -9.27 7.74 -1.48
N LEU A 35 -8.52 6.66 -1.28
CA LEU A 35 -9.05 5.39 -0.78
C LEU A 35 -9.06 5.28 0.74
N ALA A 36 -8.36 6.16 1.47
CA ALA A 36 -8.25 6.11 2.92
C ALA A 36 -9.61 6.05 3.68
N PRO A 37 -10.69 6.73 3.24
CA PRO A 37 -12.00 6.61 3.90
C PRO A 37 -12.68 5.25 3.70
N TYR A 38 -12.28 4.49 2.68
CA TYR A 38 -12.97 3.27 2.24
C TYR A 38 -12.28 1.99 2.70
N THR A 39 -11.04 2.09 3.18
CA THR A 39 -10.30 0.94 3.66
C THR A 39 -9.34 1.34 4.77
N ASN A 40 -9.30 0.53 5.82
CA ASN A 40 -8.27 0.61 6.87
C ASN A 40 -7.34 -0.61 6.81
N VAL A 41 -7.32 -1.31 5.66
CA VAL A 41 -6.47 -2.48 5.46
C VAL A 41 -5.03 -2.02 5.35
N HIS A 42 -4.21 -2.42 6.33
CA HIS A 42 -2.78 -2.19 6.33
C HIS A 42 -2.06 -3.54 6.27
N ILE A 43 -1.39 -3.81 5.15
CA ILE A 43 -0.62 -5.04 4.96
C ILE A 43 0.87 -4.69 5.13
N PRO A 44 1.55 -5.26 6.15
CA PRO A 44 2.96 -4.98 6.37
C PRO A 44 3.80 -5.50 5.21
N LEU A 45 4.87 -4.77 4.89
CA LEU A 45 5.85 -5.21 3.90
C LEU A 45 6.49 -6.54 4.33
N GLY A 46 6.79 -7.40 3.34
CA GLY A 46 7.39 -8.70 3.58
C GLY A 46 6.49 -9.87 3.15
N PRO A 47 6.55 -11.02 3.84
CA PRO A 47 5.81 -12.23 3.42
C PRO A 47 4.30 -12.01 3.29
N GLU A 48 3.70 -11.23 4.18
CA GLU A 48 2.27 -10.93 4.16
C GLU A 48 1.85 -10.08 2.96
N TRP A 49 2.72 -9.18 2.52
CA TRP A 49 2.51 -8.43 1.28
C TRP A 49 2.49 -9.34 0.05
N ASN A 50 3.42 -10.30 -0.01
CA ASN A 50 3.49 -11.24 -1.14
C ASN A 50 2.24 -12.12 -1.20
N LYS A 51 1.81 -12.67 -0.06
CA LYS A 51 0.56 -13.46 0.02
C LYS A 51 -0.67 -12.65 -0.38
N ALA A 52 -0.76 -11.40 0.08
CA ALA A 52 -1.88 -10.53 -0.28
C ALA A 52 -1.91 -10.25 -1.79
N LYS A 53 -0.74 -10.04 -2.40
CA LYS A 53 -0.61 -9.84 -3.84
C LYS A 53 -1.00 -11.08 -4.64
N GLU A 54 -0.51 -12.26 -4.24
CA GLU A 54 -0.88 -13.53 -4.88
C GLU A 54 -2.38 -13.77 -4.80
N LYS A 55 -2.97 -13.63 -3.62
CA LYS A 55 -4.42 -13.79 -3.43
C LYS A 55 -5.23 -12.81 -4.28
N ALA A 56 -4.81 -11.55 -4.37
CA ALA A 56 -5.48 -10.56 -5.20
C ALA A 56 -5.41 -10.94 -6.69
N TRP A 57 -4.28 -11.50 -7.13
CA TRP A 57 -4.11 -11.98 -8.49
C TRP A 57 -5.00 -13.20 -8.81
N ASP A 58 -5.06 -14.16 -7.88
CA ASP A 58 -5.90 -15.36 -8.04
C ASP A 58 -7.38 -15.01 -8.16
N LEU A 59 -7.85 -14.05 -7.35
CA LEU A 59 -9.23 -13.54 -7.41
C LEU A 59 -9.54 -12.87 -8.74
N GLU A 60 -8.64 -12.02 -9.25
CA GLU A 60 -8.82 -11.37 -10.55
C GLU A 60 -8.85 -12.40 -11.70
N VAL A 61 -7.95 -13.39 -11.67
CA VAL A 61 -7.93 -14.47 -12.67
C VAL A 61 -9.24 -15.26 -12.63
N GLN A 62 -9.72 -15.59 -11.44
CA GLN A 62 -10.99 -16.30 -11.26
C GLN A 62 -12.18 -15.47 -11.75
N GLU A 63 -12.20 -14.16 -11.47
CA GLU A 63 -13.26 -13.25 -11.93
C GLU A 63 -13.27 -13.09 -13.45
N ARG A 64 -12.08 -13.01 -14.06
CA ARG A 64 -11.92 -12.76 -15.49
C ARG A 64 -12.10 -13.99 -16.37
N TYR A 65 -11.71 -15.17 -15.89
CA TYR A 65 -11.67 -16.39 -16.71
C TYR A 65 -12.53 -17.54 -16.16
N GLY A 66 -13.14 -17.39 -14.97
CA GLY A 66 -13.74 -18.52 -14.24
C GLY A 66 -12.65 -19.46 -13.70
N LEU A 67 -13.04 -20.37 -12.80
CA LEU A 67 -12.15 -21.46 -12.36
C LEU A 67 -11.61 -22.20 -13.59
N PRO A 68 -10.29 -22.49 -13.69
CA PRO A 68 -9.80 -23.38 -14.73
C PRO A 68 -10.52 -24.72 -14.56
N ASP A 69 -11.25 -25.10 -15.61
CA ASP A 69 -11.93 -26.38 -15.72
C ASP A 69 -10.86 -27.49 -15.64
N GLY A 70 -11.00 -28.40 -14.67
CA GLY A 70 -10.26 -29.66 -14.61
C GLY A 70 -8.87 -29.62 -13.96
N THR A 71 -8.82 -30.01 -12.68
CA THR A 71 -7.84 -31.01 -12.23
C THR A 71 -8.60 -32.06 -11.43
N ASP A 72 -8.98 -33.12 -12.13
CA ASP A 72 -9.32 -34.44 -11.58
C ASP A 72 -8.00 -35.21 -11.33
#